data_AF-A0A3B0PS59-F1
#
_entry.id   AF-A0A3B0PS59-F1
#
_cell.length_a   1.000
_cell.length_b   1.000
_cell.length_c   1.000
_cell.angle_alpha   90.00
_cell.angle_beta   90.00
_cell.angle_gamma   90.00
#
_symmetry.space_group_name_H-M   'P 1'
#
loop_
_entity.id
_entity.type
_entity.pdbx_description
1 polymer ?
#
loop_
_entity_poly.entity_id
_entity_poly.type
_entity_poly.pdbx_seq_one_letter_code
_entity_poly.pdbx_strand_id
1 'polypeptide(L)'
;METLFIVLIVMVAVLIVTAFATIAFFVFNKKKAATTQSEAPVVSAPDLNNNSELLQKLVELTTNLKNSDENLKSFQTQTDLKNQEVNNTIINVVNEINKAIAQQNETVADKIFNQSQNLIKTLDENKNETYKILFNQNQNFNQSVQKQSQHLNKEIQSLSENVNQKVTNSYKELKEEFNNYSKTLKDEMSKKINEEISKFGEKVNLISSDVNQLASLRNDLSEIRKIFEDNKTRGIFGEKLLENYLNDAMPNGYKSQFQLSNKKQDKVDIAIPINVSDNNQIYIPIDSKFNLESYRSLLDYIDANKNELDFPKQQKAINNLW
;
A
#
# COMPACT_ATOMS: atom_id res chain seq x y z
N MET A 1 -56.11 -11.92 -9.37
CA MET A 1 -57.05 -11.80 -8.23
C MET A 1 -58.36 -11.13 -8.66
N GLU A 2 -58.33 -10.01 -9.40
CA GLU A 2 -59.55 -9.31 -9.83
C GLU A 2 -60.47 -10.11 -10.77
N THR A 3 -59.92 -10.88 -11.72
CA THR A 3 -60.71 -11.68 -12.67
C THR A 3 -61.47 -12.84 -12.01
N LEU A 4 -60.88 -13.47 -11.00
CA LEU A 4 -61.52 -14.57 -10.26
C LEU A 4 -62.70 -14.07 -9.41
N PHE A 5 -62.59 -12.84 -8.87
CA PHE A 5 -63.62 -12.21 -8.05
C PHE A 5 -64.85 -11.81 -8.89
N ILE A 6 -64.63 -11.33 -10.12
CA ILE A 6 -65.71 -11.00 -11.07
C ILE A 6 -66.48 -12.26 -11.48
N VAL A 7 -65.80 -13.37 -11.76
CA VAL A 7 -66.46 -14.64 -12.12
C VAL A 7 -67.32 -15.17 -10.97
N LEU A 8 -66.85 -15.04 -9.72
CA LEU A 8 -67.62 -15.45 -8.54
C LEU A 8 -68.92 -14.63 -8.37
N ILE A 9 -68.86 -13.31 -8.56
CA ILE A 9 -70.03 -12.43 -8.47
C ILE A 9 -71.06 -12.77 -9.55
N VAL A 10 -70.61 -13.03 -10.78
CA VAL A 10 -71.51 -13.42 -11.88
C VAL A 10 -72.18 -14.77 -11.60
N MET A 11 -71.46 -15.73 -11.03
CA MET A 11 -72.04 -17.04 -10.70
C MET A 11 -73.11 -16.95 -9.58
N VAL A 12 -72.86 -16.11 -8.57
CA VAL A 12 -73.84 -15.85 -7.49
C VAL A 12 -75.07 -15.14 -8.04
N ALA A 13 -74.91 -14.19 -8.96
CA ALA A 13 -76.04 -13.51 -9.60
C ALA A 13 -76.92 -14.48 -10.42
N VAL A 14 -76.32 -15.41 -11.15
CA VAL A 14 -77.06 -16.44 -11.92
C VAL A 14 -77.84 -17.39 -11.01
N LEU A 15 -77.26 -17.77 -9.86
CA LEU A 15 -77.96 -18.62 -8.87
C LEU A 15 -79.15 -17.90 -8.24
N ILE A 16 -79.04 -16.61 -7.94
CA ILE A 16 -80.15 -15.82 -7.39
C ILE A 16 -81.29 -15.68 -8.41
N VAL A 17 -80.97 -15.44 -9.69
CA VAL A 17 -81.98 -15.30 -10.77
C VAL A 17 -82.71 -16.62 -11.01
N THR A 18 -82.00 -17.75 -11.01
CA THR A 18 -82.61 -19.07 -11.20
C THR A 18 -83.47 -19.49 -10.01
N ALA A 19 -83.08 -19.16 -8.78
CA ALA A 19 -83.90 -19.36 -7.58
C ALA A 19 -85.17 -18.49 -7.58
N PHE A 20 -85.07 -17.23 -8.02
CA PHE A 20 -86.25 -16.37 -8.16
C PHE A 20 -87.20 -16.86 -9.26
N ALA A 21 -86.68 -17.38 -10.37
CA ALA A 21 -87.49 -17.92 -11.45
C ALA A 21 -88.27 -19.18 -11.02
N THR A 22 -87.66 -20.07 -10.24
CA THR A 22 -88.35 -21.27 -9.72
C THR A 22 -89.41 -20.92 -8.67
N ILE A 23 -89.14 -19.95 -7.79
CA ILE A 23 -90.12 -19.45 -6.82
C ILE A 23 -91.29 -18.74 -7.53
N ALA A 24 -91.01 -17.89 -8.53
CA ALA A 24 -92.04 -17.21 -9.32
C ALA A 24 -92.92 -18.21 -10.07
N PHE A 25 -92.32 -19.25 -10.68
CA PHE A 25 -93.05 -20.32 -11.36
C PHE A 25 -93.98 -21.08 -10.40
N PHE A 26 -93.52 -21.37 -9.19
CA PHE A 26 -94.30 -22.08 -8.19
C PHE A 26 -95.46 -21.22 -7.63
N VAL A 27 -95.23 -19.94 -7.37
CA VAL A 27 -96.27 -18.99 -6.93
C VAL A 27 -97.31 -18.76 -8.02
N PHE A 28 -96.90 -18.70 -9.29
CA PHE A 28 -97.81 -18.51 -10.41
C PHE A 28 -98.72 -19.73 -10.64
N ASN A 29 -98.19 -20.95 -10.48
CA ASN A 29 -98.99 -22.17 -10.60
C ASN A 29 -99.95 -22.39 -9.42
N LYS A 30 -99.63 -21.89 -8.22
CA LYS A 30 -100.54 -22.01 -7.06
C LYS A 30 -101.75 -21.06 -7.14
N LYS A 31 -101.70 -20.02 -7.99
CA LYS A 31 -102.81 -19.08 -8.19
C LYS A 31 -103.91 -19.54 -9.16
N LYS A 32 -103.74 -20.68 -9.83
CA LYS A 32 -104.76 -21.26 -10.74
C LYS A 32 -105.71 -22.28 -10.07
N ALA A 33 -105.58 -22.52 -8.76
CA ALA A 33 -106.37 -23.51 -8.03
C ALA A 33 -107.14 -22.91 -6.85
N ALA A 34 -107.82 -21.77 -7.05
CA ALA A 34 -108.85 -21.30 -6.12
C ALA A 34 -109.82 -20.36 -6.84
N THR A 35 -111.11 -20.47 -6.51
CA THR A 35 -112.32 -19.86 -7.12
C THR A 35 -112.91 -20.82 -8.17
N THR A 36 -114.07 -21.45 -7.94
CA THR A 36 -115.34 -20.83 -7.53
C THR A 36 -116.23 -21.84 -6.79
N GLN A 37 -116.91 -21.32 -5.75
CA GLN A 37 -118.08 -21.89 -5.09
C GLN A 37 -119.17 -22.26 -6.10
N SER A 38 -119.99 -23.28 -5.80
CA SER A 38 -121.31 -23.40 -6.40
C SER A 38 -122.26 -24.13 -5.45
N GLU A 39 -122.94 -23.36 -4.59
CA GLU A 39 -124.28 -23.71 -4.11
C GLU A 39 -125.28 -22.94 -4.98
N ALA A 40 -126.28 -23.67 -5.45
CA ALA A 40 -127.16 -23.35 -6.56
C ALA A 40 -128.27 -22.33 -6.22
N PRO A 41 -128.71 -21.50 -7.19
CA PRO A 41 -130.06 -20.98 -7.18
C PRO A 41 -131.02 -21.94 -7.92
N VAL A 42 -132.25 -21.88 -7.43
CA VAL A 42 -133.37 -22.79 -7.65
C VAL A 42 -134.06 -22.54 -9.00
N VAL A 43 -134.70 -23.60 -9.50
CA VAL A 43 -135.82 -23.67 -10.47
C VAL A 43 -135.44 -23.65 -11.95
N SER A 44 -135.64 -24.80 -12.59
CA SER A 44 -136.55 -24.81 -13.73
C SER A 44 -137.30 -26.15 -13.76
N ALA A 45 -138.63 -26.07 -13.83
CA ALA A 45 -139.40 -27.12 -14.47
C ALA A 45 -140.57 -26.44 -15.19
N PRO A 46 -140.98 -26.90 -16.38
CA PRO A 46 -140.40 -27.95 -17.22
C PRO A 46 -140.24 -27.52 -18.70
N ASP A 47 -139.50 -28.31 -19.48
CA ASP A 47 -140.05 -28.76 -20.77
C ASP A 47 -139.49 -30.12 -21.17
N LEU A 48 -140.37 -31.11 -21.19
CA LEU A 48 -140.12 -32.50 -21.58
C LEU A 48 -140.29 -32.65 -23.10
N ASN A 49 -139.26 -32.36 -23.90
CA ASN A 49 -139.17 -32.93 -25.26
C ASN A 49 -137.77 -32.98 -25.93
N ASN A 50 -136.67 -32.65 -25.22
CA ASN A 50 -135.31 -32.65 -25.80
C ASN A 50 -134.34 -33.71 -25.22
N ASN A 51 -134.86 -34.73 -24.53
CA ASN A 51 -134.01 -35.74 -23.89
C ASN A 51 -133.24 -36.64 -24.87
N SER A 52 -133.76 -36.90 -26.08
CA SER A 52 -133.05 -37.71 -27.07
C SER A 52 -131.80 -37.00 -27.64
N GLU A 53 -131.90 -35.69 -27.91
CA GLU A 53 -130.78 -34.89 -28.42
C GLU A 53 -129.72 -34.64 -27.34
N LEU A 54 -130.16 -34.43 -26.08
CA LEU A 54 -129.24 -34.32 -24.94
C LEU A 54 -128.55 -35.66 -24.65
N LEU A 55 -129.26 -36.79 -24.70
CA LEU A 55 -128.66 -38.10 -24.56
C LEU A 55 -127.71 -38.43 -25.72
N GLN A 56 -128.03 -38.03 -26.95
CA GLN A 56 -127.14 -38.19 -28.10
C GLN A 56 -125.89 -37.34 -27.97
N LYS A 57 -126.01 -36.07 -27.57
CA LYS A 57 -124.87 -35.21 -27.25
C LYS A 57 -124.04 -35.75 -26.09
N LEU A 58 -124.67 -36.36 -25.07
CA LEU A 58 -123.95 -37.01 -23.97
C LEU A 58 -123.19 -38.26 -24.42
N VAL A 59 -123.78 -39.10 -25.29
CA VAL A 59 -123.09 -40.26 -25.89
C VAL A 59 -121.92 -39.82 -26.77
N GLU A 60 -122.12 -38.78 -27.58
CA GLU A 60 -121.07 -38.19 -28.42
C GLU A 60 -119.94 -37.58 -27.58
N LEU A 61 -120.29 -36.83 -26.50
CA LEU A 61 -119.30 -36.31 -25.55
C LEU A 61 -118.53 -37.45 -24.87
N THR A 62 -119.21 -38.52 -24.47
CA THR A 62 -118.58 -39.68 -23.80
C THR A 62 -117.65 -40.41 -24.76
N THR A 63 -118.03 -40.53 -26.03
CA THR A 63 -117.20 -41.13 -27.08
C THR A 63 -115.99 -40.26 -27.40
N ASN A 64 -116.16 -38.94 -27.49
CA ASN A 64 -115.07 -37.98 -27.69
C ASN A 64 -114.12 -37.92 -26.49
N LEU A 65 -114.63 -38.03 -25.26
CA LEU A 65 -113.82 -38.13 -24.04
C LEU A 65 -113.00 -39.43 -24.02
N LYS A 66 -113.61 -40.56 -24.41
CA LYS A 66 -112.90 -41.84 -24.54
C LYS A 66 -111.79 -41.77 -25.59
N ASN A 67 -112.10 -41.24 -26.78
CA ASN A 67 -111.11 -41.07 -27.85
C ASN A 67 -109.99 -40.10 -27.44
N SER A 68 -110.30 -39.06 -26.67
CA SER A 68 -109.30 -38.12 -26.14
C SER A 68 -108.39 -38.76 -25.10
N ASP A 69 -108.92 -39.64 -24.24
CA ASP A 69 -108.14 -40.43 -23.27
C ASP A 69 -107.22 -41.45 -23.95
N GLU A 70 -107.73 -42.14 -24.98
CA GLU A 70 -106.92 -43.05 -25.80
C GLU A 70 -105.80 -42.30 -26.54
N ASN A 71 -106.10 -41.12 -27.11
CA ASN A 71 -105.10 -40.25 -27.72
C ASN A 71 -104.06 -39.77 -26.70
N LEU A 72 -104.48 -39.38 -25.49
CA LEU A 72 -103.56 -38.95 -24.42
C LEU A 72 -102.62 -40.09 -24.01
N LYS A 73 -103.12 -41.32 -23.86
CA LYS A 73 -102.31 -42.51 -23.57
C LYS A 73 -101.32 -42.83 -24.69
N SER A 74 -101.76 -42.71 -25.94
CA SER A 74 -100.87 -42.91 -27.10
C SER A 74 -99.76 -41.87 -27.17
N PHE A 75 -100.08 -40.60 -26.86
CA PHE A 75 -99.10 -39.51 -26.80
C PHE A 75 -98.12 -39.68 -25.65
N GLN A 76 -98.58 -40.11 -24.48
CA GLN A 76 -97.72 -40.47 -23.35
C GLN A 76 -96.75 -41.59 -23.72
N THR A 77 -97.26 -42.66 -24.34
CA THR A 77 -96.43 -43.79 -24.79
C THR A 77 -95.38 -43.35 -25.82
N GLN A 78 -95.76 -42.48 -26.78
CA GLN A 78 -94.84 -41.93 -27.76
C GLN A 78 -93.79 -41.02 -27.11
N THR A 79 -94.17 -40.25 -26.10
CA THR A 79 -93.27 -39.39 -25.33
C THR A 79 -92.25 -40.22 -24.55
N ASP A 80 -92.69 -41.32 -23.92
CA ASP A 80 -91.83 -42.24 -23.19
C ASP A 80 -90.82 -42.95 -24.09
N LEU A 81 -91.28 -43.43 -25.25
CA LEU A 81 -90.40 -44.03 -26.27
C LEU A 81 -89.36 -43.03 -26.76
N LYS A 82 -89.77 -41.78 -27.03
CA LYS A 82 -88.85 -40.73 -27.47
C LYS A 82 -87.87 -40.33 -26.37
N ASN A 83 -88.31 -40.29 -25.12
CA ASN A 83 -87.44 -40.07 -23.97
C ASN A 83 -86.41 -41.20 -23.82
N GLN A 84 -86.80 -42.45 -24.03
CA GLN A 84 -85.88 -43.58 -24.02
C GLN A 84 -84.86 -43.51 -25.15
N GLU A 85 -85.28 -43.15 -26.37
CA GLU A 85 -84.39 -42.93 -27.51
C GLU A 85 -83.39 -41.79 -27.25
N VAL A 86 -83.86 -40.67 -26.69
CA VAL A 86 -83.00 -39.55 -26.27
C VAL A 86 -82.00 -40.00 -25.20
N ASN A 87 -82.44 -40.73 -24.18
CA ASN A 87 -81.54 -41.24 -23.12
C ASN A 87 -80.47 -42.17 -23.68
N ASN A 88 -80.84 -43.10 -24.58
CA ASN A 88 -79.89 -43.99 -25.24
C ASN A 88 -78.88 -43.20 -26.10
N THR A 89 -79.34 -42.17 -26.81
CA THR A 89 -78.47 -41.28 -27.58
C THR A 89 -77.51 -40.52 -26.69
N ILE A 90 -77.97 -39.99 -25.55
CA ILE A 90 -77.13 -39.31 -24.55
C ILE A 90 -76.06 -40.27 -24.02
N ILE A 91 -76.44 -41.50 -23.64
CA ILE A 91 -75.49 -42.51 -23.15
C ILE A 91 -74.41 -42.81 -24.19
N ASN A 92 -74.81 -42.99 -25.45
CA ASN A 92 -73.86 -43.25 -26.53
C ASN A 92 -72.90 -42.07 -26.75
N VAL A 93 -73.42 -40.83 -26.75
CA VAL A 93 -72.58 -39.62 -26.88
C VAL A 93 -71.62 -39.49 -25.71
N VAL A 94 -72.07 -39.73 -24.47
CA VAL A 94 -71.20 -39.70 -23.28
C VAL A 94 -70.11 -40.76 -23.36
N ASN A 95 -70.43 -41.97 -23.82
CA ASN A 95 -69.45 -43.03 -23.99
C ASN A 95 -68.40 -42.70 -25.06
N GLU A 96 -68.82 -42.15 -26.21
CA GLU A 96 -67.89 -41.71 -27.26
C GLU A 96 -67.02 -40.53 -26.80
N ILE A 97 -67.58 -39.58 -26.05
CA ILE A 97 -66.80 -38.49 -25.43
C ILE A 97 -65.77 -39.04 -24.45
N ASN A 98 -66.16 -39.95 -23.56
CA ASN A 98 -65.23 -40.56 -22.59
C ASN A 98 -64.10 -41.32 -23.30
N LYS A 99 -64.42 -42.04 -24.38
CA LYS A 99 -63.43 -42.72 -25.21
C LYS A 99 -62.49 -41.74 -25.92
N ALA A 100 -63.02 -40.66 -26.49
CA ALA A 100 -62.22 -39.62 -27.12
C ALA A 100 -61.29 -38.91 -26.12
N ILE A 101 -61.77 -38.61 -24.91
CA ILE A 101 -60.98 -38.03 -23.82
C ILE A 101 -59.86 -38.98 -23.41
N ALA A 102 -60.14 -40.28 -23.25
CA ALA A 102 -59.13 -41.28 -22.91
C ALA A 102 -58.03 -41.35 -23.96
N GLN A 103 -58.39 -41.41 -25.24
CA GLN A 103 -57.44 -41.39 -26.36
C GLN A 103 -56.62 -40.10 -26.43
N GLN A 104 -57.26 -38.96 -26.17
CA GLN A 104 -56.58 -37.67 -26.12
C GLN A 104 -55.57 -37.60 -24.97
N ASN A 105 -55.94 -38.09 -23.79
CA ASN A 105 -55.04 -38.13 -22.63
C ASN A 105 -53.82 -39.03 -22.88
N GLU A 106 -54.01 -40.19 -23.50
CA GLU A 106 -52.92 -41.09 -23.90
C GLU A 106 -51.99 -40.41 -24.92
N THR A 107 -52.55 -39.81 -25.97
CA THR A 107 -51.77 -39.07 -26.97
C THR A 107 -50.99 -37.90 -26.37
N VAL A 108 -51.59 -37.18 -25.42
CA VAL A 108 -50.92 -36.07 -24.72
C VAL A 108 -49.80 -36.60 -23.84
N ALA A 109 -50.02 -37.70 -23.11
CA ALA A 109 -48.99 -38.34 -22.30
C ALA A 109 -47.79 -38.78 -23.15
N ASP A 110 -48.04 -39.40 -24.30
CA ASP A 110 -46.97 -39.81 -25.23
C ASP A 110 -46.19 -38.62 -25.80
N LYS A 111 -46.88 -37.54 -26.16
CA LYS A 111 -46.21 -36.32 -26.64
C LYS A 111 -45.34 -35.68 -25.56
N ILE A 112 -45.85 -35.60 -24.32
CA ILE A 112 -45.11 -35.07 -23.18
C ILE A 112 -43.88 -35.96 -22.89
N PHE A 113 -44.05 -37.28 -22.90
CA PHE A 113 -42.96 -38.22 -22.68
C PHE A 113 -41.87 -38.09 -23.75
N ASN A 114 -42.25 -38.10 -25.03
CA ASN A 114 -41.30 -37.93 -26.13
C ASN A 114 -40.59 -36.57 -26.09
N GLN A 115 -41.31 -35.50 -25.76
CA GLN A 115 -40.70 -34.17 -25.58
C GLN A 115 -39.73 -34.15 -24.40
N SER A 116 -40.08 -34.77 -23.27
CA SER A 116 -39.19 -34.90 -22.10
C SER A 116 -37.92 -35.68 -22.42
N GLN A 117 -38.03 -36.79 -23.15
CA GLN A 117 -36.88 -37.58 -23.60
C GLN A 117 -35.95 -36.78 -24.52
N ASN A 118 -36.52 -36.03 -25.46
CA ASN A 118 -35.73 -35.15 -26.33
C ASN A 118 -35.01 -34.04 -25.54
N LEU A 119 -35.69 -33.43 -24.57
CA LEU A 119 -35.09 -32.42 -23.70
C LEU A 119 -33.93 -33.01 -22.87
N ILE A 120 -34.10 -34.20 -22.29
CA ILE A 120 -33.05 -34.89 -21.54
C ILE A 120 -31.85 -35.16 -22.45
N LYS A 121 -32.08 -35.64 -23.67
CA LYS A 121 -31.01 -35.89 -24.66
C LYS A 121 -30.27 -34.61 -25.02
N THR A 122 -30.97 -33.53 -25.37
CA THR A 122 -30.34 -32.24 -25.69
C THR A 122 -29.59 -31.65 -24.49
N LEU A 123 -30.10 -31.83 -23.27
CA LEU A 123 -29.39 -31.41 -22.05
C LEU A 123 -28.10 -32.20 -21.83
N ASP A 124 -28.11 -33.52 -22.07
CA ASP A 124 -26.91 -34.34 -21.95
C ASP A 124 -25.87 -34.00 -23.02
N GLU A 125 -26.30 -33.80 -24.27
CA GLU A 125 -25.45 -33.33 -25.37
C GLU A 125 -24.82 -31.96 -25.04
N ASN A 126 -25.62 -30.99 -24.61
CA ASN A 126 -25.13 -29.67 -24.22
C ASN A 126 -24.16 -29.72 -23.03
N LYS A 127 -24.45 -30.57 -22.03
CA LYS A 127 -23.55 -30.81 -20.89
C LYS A 127 -22.21 -31.36 -21.35
N ASN A 128 -22.22 -32.35 -22.24
CA ASN A 128 -21.01 -32.96 -22.79
C ASN A 128 -20.20 -31.98 -23.64
N GLU A 129 -20.85 -31.19 -24.49
CA GLU A 129 -20.18 -30.14 -25.27
C GLU A 129 -19.60 -29.04 -24.37
N THR A 130 -20.32 -28.63 -23.32
CA THR A 130 -19.83 -27.66 -22.33
C THR A 130 -18.58 -28.19 -21.62
N TYR A 131 -18.55 -29.48 -21.23
CA TYR A 131 -17.35 -30.08 -20.64
C TYR A 131 -16.17 -30.12 -21.61
N LYS A 132 -16.40 -30.45 -22.88
CA LYS A 132 -15.34 -30.43 -23.91
C LYS A 132 -14.77 -29.03 -24.09
N ILE A 133 -15.63 -28.02 -24.19
CA ILE A 133 -15.22 -26.61 -24.32
C ILE A 133 -14.40 -26.19 -23.09
N LEU A 134 -14.89 -26.46 -21.88
CA LEU A 134 -14.20 -26.10 -20.64
C LEU A 134 -12.84 -26.81 -20.52
N PHE A 135 -12.78 -28.09 -20.88
CA PHE A 135 -11.54 -28.86 -20.89
C PHE A 135 -10.51 -28.26 -21.88
N ASN A 136 -10.94 -27.95 -23.10
CA ASN A 136 -10.08 -27.33 -24.11
C ASN A 136 -9.61 -25.93 -23.68
N GLN A 137 -10.50 -25.10 -23.12
CA GLN A 137 -10.14 -23.79 -22.56
C GLN A 137 -9.11 -23.92 -21.43
N ASN A 138 -9.26 -24.89 -20.53
CA ASN A 138 -8.29 -25.13 -19.45
C ASN A 138 -6.92 -25.55 -20.00
N GLN A 139 -6.89 -26.44 -21.01
CA GLN A 139 -5.65 -26.84 -21.69
C GLN A 139 -4.96 -25.65 -22.38
N ASN A 140 -5.70 -24.84 -23.12
CA ASN A 140 -5.17 -23.65 -23.79
C ASN A 140 -4.67 -22.60 -22.79
N PHE A 141 -5.40 -22.42 -21.67
CA PHE A 141 -4.99 -21.55 -20.59
C PHE A 141 -3.67 -22.02 -19.97
N ASN A 142 -3.56 -23.29 -19.61
CA ASN A 142 -2.33 -23.86 -19.05
C ASN A 142 -1.14 -23.73 -20.01
N GLN A 143 -1.35 -23.97 -21.31
CA GLN A 143 -0.31 -23.76 -22.32
C GLN A 143 0.10 -22.29 -22.45
N SER A 144 -0.85 -21.35 -22.38
CA SER A 144 -0.58 -19.91 -22.41
C SER A 144 0.23 -19.47 -21.19
N VAL A 145 -0.17 -19.92 -19.99
CA VAL A 145 0.55 -19.67 -18.73
C VAL A 145 1.98 -20.23 -18.80
N GLN A 146 2.14 -21.46 -19.33
CA GLN A 146 3.46 -22.07 -19.48
C GLN A 146 4.35 -21.28 -20.46
N LYS A 147 3.81 -20.85 -21.61
CA LYS A 147 4.53 -20.02 -22.58
C LYS A 147 4.92 -18.67 -21.98
N GLN A 148 4.02 -18.02 -21.24
CA GLN A 148 4.28 -16.75 -20.58
C GLN A 148 5.37 -16.91 -19.51
N SER A 149 5.30 -17.97 -18.70
CA SER A 149 6.33 -18.28 -17.69
C SER A 149 7.70 -18.50 -18.34
N GLN A 150 7.77 -19.26 -19.44
CA GLN A 150 9.01 -19.45 -20.20
C GLN A 150 9.55 -18.14 -20.77
N HIS A 151 8.68 -17.27 -21.29
CA HIS A 151 9.08 -15.97 -21.81
C HIS A 151 9.63 -15.07 -20.71
N LEU A 152 8.95 -14.99 -19.55
CA LEU A 152 9.41 -14.22 -18.40
C LEU A 152 10.75 -14.73 -17.87
N ASN A 153 10.94 -16.06 -17.81
CA ASN A 153 12.22 -16.64 -17.41
C ASN A 153 13.35 -16.24 -18.37
N LYS A 154 13.09 -16.22 -19.69
CA LYS A 154 14.07 -15.75 -20.68
C LYS A 154 14.36 -14.25 -20.54
N GLU A 155 13.35 -13.43 -20.30
CA GLU A 155 13.53 -11.99 -20.06
C GLU A 155 14.37 -11.73 -18.81
N ILE A 156 14.06 -12.42 -17.70
CA ILE A 156 14.83 -12.34 -16.44
C ILE A 156 16.28 -12.76 -16.66
N GLN A 157 16.52 -13.85 -17.39
CA GLN A 157 17.88 -14.29 -17.73
C GLN A 157 18.62 -13.23 -18.56
N SER A 158 18.00 -12.71 -19.61
CA SER A 158 18.59 -11.67 -20.44
C SER A 158 18.86 -10.37 -19.66
N LEU A 159 17.97 -10.00 -18.73
CA LEU A 159 18.16 -8.83 -17.88
C LEU A 159 19.32 -9.07 -16.91
N SER A 160 19.41 -10.25 -16.32
CA SER A 160 20.52 -10.63 -15.44
C SER A 160 21.87 -10.59 -16.18
N GLU A 161 21.93 -11.10 -17.40
CA GLU A 161 23.12 -11.03 -18.26
C GLU A 161 23.50 -9.58 -18.57
N ASN A 162 22.54 -8.75 -18.99
CA ASN A 162 22.77 -7.33 -19.29
C ASN A 162 23.25 -6.56 -18.04
N VAL A 163 22.64 -6.81 -16.88
CA VAL A 163 23.07 -6.20 -15.61
C VAL A 163 24.48 -6.63 -15.25
N ASN A 164 24.79 -7.92 -15.32
CA ASN A 164 26.14 -8.42 -15.04
C ASN A 164 27.19 -7.83 -16.00
N GLN A 165 26.87 -7.72 -17.28
CA GLN A 165 27.76 -7.12 -18.27
C GLN A 165 27.98 -5.63 -17.97
N LYS A 166 26.92 -4.88 -17.65
CA LYS A 166 27.02 -3.46 -17.31
C LYS A 166 27.83 -3.24 -16.03
N VAL A 167 27.58 -4.02 -14.98
CA VAL A 167 28.35 -3.98 -13.73
C VAL A 167 29.82 -4.30 -13.98
N THR A 168 30.12 -5.33 -14.80
CA THR A 168 31.50 -5.70 -15.14
C THR A 168 32.20 -4.59 -15.92
N ASN A 169 31.52 -3.98 -16.89
CA ASN A 169 32.07 -2.88 -17.68
C ASN A 169 32.30 -1.64 -16.81
N SER A 170 31.33 -1.25 -15.98
CA SER A 170 31.50 -0.14 -15.05
C SER A 170 32.63 -0.39 -14.04
N TYR A 171 32.82 -1.63 -13.58
CA TYR A 171 33.97 -1.96 -12.73
C TYR A 171 35.31 -1.80 -13.46
N LYS A 172 35.39 -2.19 -14.74
CA LYS A 172 36.59 -1.97 -15.57
C LYS A 172 36.87 -0.48 -15.77
N GLU A 173 35.85 0.30 -16.15
CA GLU A 173 35.95 1.75 -16.34
C GLU A 173 36.42 2.44 -15.05
N LEU A 174 35.79 2.14 -13.90
CA LEU A 174 36.20 2.66 -12.59
C LEU A 174 37.64 2.28 -12.23
N LYS A 175 38.06 1.05 -12.54
CA LYS A 175 39.43 0.60 -12.30
C LYS A 175 40.43 1.36 -13.17
N GLU A 176 40.11 1.61 -14.43
CA GLU A 176 40.93 2.40 -15.34
C GLU A 176 41.03 3.86 -14.86
N GLU A 177 39.91 4.48 -14.50
CA GLU A 177 39.88 5.83 -13.92
C GLU A 177 40.71 5.90 -12.64
N PHE A 178 40.56 4.93 -11.73
CA PHE A 178 41.33 4.89 -10.50
C PHE A 178 42.84 4.77 -10.75
N ASN A 179 43.25 3.91 -11.70
CA ASN A 179 44.65 3.76 -12.07
C ASN A 179 45.21 5.04 -12.68
N ASN A 180 44.45 5.71 -13.55
CA ASN A 180 44.83 6.99 -14.15
C ASN A 180 44.95 8.07 -13.08
N TYR A 181 43.99 8.17 -12.16
CA TYR A 181 44.03 9.10 -11.04
C TYR A 181 45.24 8.84 -10.13
N SER A 182 45.50 7.57 -9.79
CA SER A 182 46.66 7.18 -8.98
C SER A 182 47.98 7.57 -9.66
N LYS A 183 48.08 7.37 -10.99
CA LYS A 183 49.24 7.78 -11.78
C LYS A 183 49.43 9.29 -11.75
N THR A 184 48.38 10.06 -12.05
CA THR A 184 48.43 11.53 -12.02
C THR A 184 48.80 12.06 -10.64
N LEU A 185 48.19 11.52 -9.58
CA LEU A 185 48.51 11.91 -8.20
C LEU A 185 49.97 11.61 -7.86
N LYS A 186 50.49 10.46 -8.27
CA LYS A 186 51.89 10.09 -8.08
C LYS A 186 52.81 11.04 -8.83
N ASP A 187 52.50 11.37 -10.08
CA ASP A 187 53.27 12.29 -10.91
C ASP A 187 53.27 13.71 -10.31
N GLU A 188 52.12 14.22 -9.85
CA GLU A 188 52.01 15.51 -9.17
C GLU A 188 52.78 15.55 -7.85
N MET A 189 52.65 14.51 -7.01
CA MET A 189 53.42 14.40 -5.77
C MET A 189 54.93 14.35 -6.05
N SER A 190 55.37 13.52 -6.99
CA SER A 190 56.78 13.45 -7.37
C SER A 190 57.30 14.77 -7.90
N LYS A 191 56.51 15.49 -8.70
CA LYS A 191 56.87 16.83 -9.19
C LYS A 191 56.99 17.83 -8.03
N LYS A 192 56.02 17.87 -7.13
CA LYS A 192 56.05 18.76 -5.96
C LYS A 192 57.21 18.44 -5.01
N ILE A 193 57.50 17.15 -4.80
CA ILE A 193 58.66 16.71 -4.01
C ILE A 193 59.96 17.15 -4.68
N ASN A 194 60.11 16.97 -5.99
CA ASN A 194 61.30 17.41 -6.71
C ASN A 194 61.46 18.94 -6.68
N GLU A 195 60.36 19.70 -6.79
CA GLU A 195 60.37 21.15 -6.65
C GLU A 195 60.81 21.58 -5.23
N GLU A 196 60.26 20.96 -4.19
CA GLU A 196 60.63 21.26 -2.80
C GLU A 196 62.06 20.81 -2.46
N ILE A 197 62.51 19.65 -2.95
CA ILE A 197 63.89 19.17 -2.81
C ILE A 197 64.86 20.06 -3.59
N SER A 198 64.48 20.56 -4.77
CA SER A 198 65.32 21.48 -5.54
C SER A 198 65.46 22.83 -4.83
N LYS A 199 64.36 23.40 -4.32
CA LYS A 199 64.41 24.61 -3.46
C LYS A 199 65.25 24.39 -2.20
N PHE A 200 65.16 23.20 -1.62
CA PHE A 200 65.99 22.82 -0.49
C PHE A 200 67.47 22.70 -0.89
N GLY A 201 67.77 22.12 -2.05
CA GLY A 201 69.11 22.02 -2.62
C GLY A 201 69.73 23.38 -2.95
N GLU A 202 68.94 24.32 -3.49
CA GLU A 202 69.37 25.71 -3.70
C GLU A 202 69.70 26.40 -2.37
N LYS A 203 68.88 26.21 -1.33
CA LYS A 203 69.19 26.70 0.03
C LYS A 203 70.45 26.06 0.61
N VAL A 204 70.66 24.76 0.39
CA VAL A 204 71.88 24.07 0.86
C VAL A 204 73.13 24.54 0.09
N ASN A 205 73.02 24.87 -1.20
CA ASN A 205 74.12 25.46 -1.97
C ASN A 205 74.43 26.90 -1.54
N LEU A 206 73.42 27.70 -1.21
CA LEU A 206 73.60 29.02 -0.58
C LEU A 206 74.34 28.89 0.77
N ILE A 207 73.91 27.94 1.62
CA ILE A 207 74.58 27.66 2.89
C ILE A 207 76.03 27.15 2.67
N SER A 208 76.26 26.32 1.65
CA SER A 208 77.61 25.81 1.32
C SER A 208 78.52 26.89 0.76
N SER A 209 77.96 27.91 0.09
CA SER A 209 78.68 29.12 -0.33
C SER A 209 79.05 29.99 0.88
N ASP A 210 78.16 30.12 1.86
CA ASP A 210 78.41 30.85 3.11
C ASP A 210 79.45 30.16 4.00
N VAL A 211 79.59 28.82 3.91
CA VAL A 211 80.66 28.07 4.59
C VAL A 211 82.06 28.43 4.07
N ASN A 212 82.21 28.86 2.81
CA ASN A 212 83.51 29.32 2.29
C ASN A 212 83.92 30.72 2.81
N GLN A 213 82.97 31.53 3.32
CA GLN A 213 83.29 32.79 4.00
C GLN A 213 83.66 32.60 5.49
N LEU A 214 83.35 31.45 6.10
CA LEU A 214 83.70 31.13 7.50
C LEU A 214 85.19 30.83 7.73
N ALA A 215 86.02 30.76 6.69
CA ALA A 215 87.48 30.66 6.86
C ALA A 215 88.11 31.96 7.40
N SER A 216 87.48 33.13 7.22
CA SER A 216 88.02 34.41 7.73
C SER A 216 87.51 34.80 9.13
N LEU A 217 86.54 34.08 9.69
CA LEU A 217 85.92 34.34 11.01
C LEU A 217 86.60 33.60 12.18
N ARG A 218 87.73 32.92 11.92
CA ARG A 218 88.50 32.20 12.94
C ARG A 218 89.33 33.15 13.83
N ASN A 219 89.58 34.38 13.39
CA ASN A 219 90.40 35.34 14.12
C ASN A 219 89.61 36.12 15.19
N ASP A 220 88.32 36.38 14.98
CA ASP A 220 87.52 37.25 15.89
C ASP A 220 86.96 36.49 17.12
N LEU A 221 86.87 35.16 17.07
CA LEU A 221 86.48 34.34 18.22
C LEU A 221 87.60 34.21 19.28
N SER A 222 88.85 34.52 18.93
CA SER A 222 89.96 34.57 19.90
C SER A 222 89.88 35.80 20.81
N GLU A 223 89.20 36.86 20.37
CA GLU A 223 89.10 38.12 21.11
C GLU A 223 87.96 38.07 22.14
N ILE A 224 86.85 37.39 21.83
CA ILE A 224 85.77 37.11 22.79
C ILE A 224 86.30 36.28 23.98
N ARG A 225 87.19 35.32 23.73
CA ARG A 225 87.79 34.50 24.80
C ARG A 225 88.58 35.33 25.81
N LYS A 226 89.30 36.37 25.37
CA LYS A 226 90.08 37.25 26.26
C LYS A 226 89.22 38.09 27.20
N ILE A 227 88.01 38.47 26.77
CA ILE A 227 87.07 39.28 27.56
C ILE A 227 86.57 38.53 28.81
N PHE A 228 86.50 37.19 28.75
CA PHE A 228 86.06 36.35 29.88
C PHE A 228 87.20 35.86 30.79
N GLU A 229 88.46 36.11 30.44
CA GLU A 229 89.62 35.72 31.26
C GLU A 229 89.86 36.71 32.43
N ASP A 230 89.55 37.99 32.26
CA ASP A 230 89.67 39.01 33.31
C ASP A 230 88.43 39.08 34.23
N ASN A 231 88.66 39.15 35.55
CA ASN A 231 87.61 39.15 36.57
C ASN A 231 86.75 40.42 36.55
N LYS A 232 87.30 41.59 36.18
CA LYS A 232 86.51 42.84 36.11
C LYS A 232 85.67 42.89 34.84
N THR A 233 86.26 42.56 33.70
CA THR A 233 85.57 42.60 32.40
C THR A 233 84.42 41.58 32.34
N ARG A 234 84.58 40.41 32.99
CA ARG A 234 83.50 39.42 33.16
C ARG A 234 82.33 39.93 33.99
N GLY A 235 82.58 40.66 35.08
CA GLY A 235 81.52 41.24 35.92
C GLY A 235 80.65 42.20 35.11
N ILE A 236 81.30 43.12 34.39
CA ILE A 236 80.62 44.10 33.52
C ILE A 236 79.78 43.41 32.43
N PHE A 237 80.29 42.32 31.83
CA PHE A 237 79.53 41.59 30.82
C PHE A 237 78.32 40.87 31.41
N GLY A 238 78.44 40.26 32.59
CA GLY A 238 77.32 39.63 33.31
C GLY A 238 76.25 40.64 33.70
N GLU A 239 76.66 41.80 34.22
CA GLU A 239 75.77 42.92 34.52
C GLU A 239 75.01 43.38 33.27
N LYS A 240 75.72 43.55 32.15
CA LYS A 240 75.11 44.02 30.89
C LYS A 240 74.13 43.00 30.30
N LEU A 241 74.44 41.71 30.38
CA LEU A 241 73.51 40.65 29.97
C LEU A 241 72.25 40.65 30.84
N LEU A 242 72.40 40.76 32.16
CA LEU A 242 71.26 40.84 33.08
C LEU A 242 70.41 42.08 32.79
N GLU A 243 71.03 43.25 32.56
CA GLU A 243 70.33 44.48 32.16
C GLU A 243 69.57 44.32 30.84
N ASN A 244 70.19 43.73 29.82
CA ASN A 244 69.54 43.52 28.53
C ASN A 244 68.32 42.59 28.65
N TYR A 245 68.48 41.47 29.36
CA TYR A 245 67.37 40.54 29.59
C TYR A 245 66.24 41.20 30.40
N LEU A 246 66.58 41.96 31.44
CA LEU A 246 65.57 42.70 32.23
C LEU A 246 64.94 43.84 31.42
N ASN A 247 65.65 44.49 30.50
CA ASN A 247 65.06 45.48 29.60
C ASN A 247 64.03 44.84 28.66
N ASP A 248 64.31 43.65 28.14
CA ASP A 248 63.38 42.94 27.26
C ASP A 248 62.18 42.40 28.04
N ALA A 249 62.40 41.88 29.25
CA ALA A 249 61.35 41.27 30.07
C ALA A 249 60.50 42.28 30.87
N MET A 250 61.11 43.34 31.42
CA MET A 250 60.44 44.36 32.24
C MET A 250 61.11 45.75 32.09
N PRO A 251 60.77 46.49 31.01
CA PRO A 251 61.32 47.81 30.75
C PRO A 251 61.05 48.78 31.90
N ASN A 252 62.09 49.46 32.41
CA ASN A 252 62.04 50.46 33.50
C ASN A 252 61.61 49.96 34.89
N GLY A 253 61.43 48.64 35.08
CA GLY A 253 60.96 48.05 36.35
C GLY A 253 62.06 47.70 37.35
N TYR A 254 63.31 48.08 37.10
CA TYR A 254 64.47 47.78 37.95
C TYR A 254 65.41 48.98 38.09
N LYS A 255 66.33 48.93 39.05
CA LYS A 255 67.38 49.92 39.27
C LYS A 255 68.76 49.27 39.16
N SER A 256 69.57 49.67 38.21
CA SER A 256 70.97 49.25 38.10
C SER A 256 71.86 49.94 39.13
N GLN A 257 72.87 49.22 39.61
CA GLN A 257 73.92 49.73 40.49
C GLN A 257 73.35 50.44 41.74
N PHE A 258 72.31 49.84 42.32
CA PHE A 258 71.54 50.43 43.41
C PHE A 258 72.23 50.23 44.78
N GLN A 259 72.14 51.24 45.64
CA GLN A 259 72.73 51.21 46.97
C GLN A 259 71.63 51.03 48.02
N LEU A 260 71.67 49.90 48.75
CA LEU A 260 70.60 49.49 49.67
C LEU A 260 70.61 50.26 51.00
N SER A 261 71.75 50.83 51.40
CA SER A 261 71.91 51.55 52.67
C SER A 261 72.90 52.71 52.55
N ASN A 262 72.91 53.66 53.51
CA ASN A 262 73.84 54.81 53.52
C ASN A 262 75.33 54.44 53.71
N LYS A 263 75.69 53.15 53.75
CA LYS A 263 77.07 52.65 53.79
C LYS A 263 77.53 52.22 52.40
N LYS A 264 78.76 52.58 52.00
CA LYS A 264 79.32 52.35 50.65
C LYS A 264 79.48 50.88 50.23
N GLN A 265 79.38 49.92 51.14
CA GLN A 265 79.66 48.51 50.85
C GLN A 265 78.42 47.68 50.44
N ASP A 266 77.21 48.24 50.49
CA ASP A 266 75.96 47.52 50.17
C ASP A 266 75.40 47.90 48.78
N LYS A 267 76.28 47.91 47.77
CA LYS A 267 75.90 48.19 46.38
C LYS A 267 75.70 46.87 45.63
N VAL A 268 74.59 46.76 44.91
CA VAL A 268 74.23 45.56 44.14
C VAL A 268 74.05 45.89 42.66
N ASP A 269 74.26 44.90 41.80
CA ASP A 269 74.19 45.05 40.34
C ASP A 269 72.80 45.53 39.90
N ILE A 270 71.75 44.89 40.42
CA ILE A 270 70.35 45.24 40.15
C ILE A 270 69.53 45.17 41.44
N ALA A 271 68.60 46.12 41.61
CA ALA A 271 67.56 46.06 42.62
C ALA A 271 66.17 46.20 41.99
N ILE A 272 65.25 45.31 42.36
CA ILE A 272 63.86 45.33 41.89
C ILE A 272 62.96 45.89 43.01
N PRO A 273 62.25 47.01 42.78
CA PRO A 273 61.32 47.56 43.76
C PRO A 273 60.00 46.78 43.80
N ILE A 274 59.52 46.51 45.01
CA ILE A 274 58.21 45.92 45.27
C ILE A 274 57.46 46.82 46.26
N ASN A 275 56.29 47.30 45.84
CA ASN A 275 55.41 48.10 46.70
C ASN A 275 54.57 47.17 47.57
N VAL A 276 54.71 47.25 48.89
CA VAL A 276 53.96 46.40 49.84
C VAL A 276 52.73 47.15 50.39
N SER A 277 52.77 48.49 50.46
CA SER A 277 51.65 49.38 50.80
C SER A 277 51.97 50.84 50.42
N ASP A 278 50.98 51.75 50.42
CA ASP A 278 51.06 53.11 49.81
C ASP A 278 52.24 54.00 50.25
N ASN A 279 52.94 53.66 51.34
CA ASN A 279 54.15 54.37 51.78
C ASN A 279 55.33 53.46 52.15
N ASN A 280 55.34 52.18 51.74
CA ASN A 280 56.45 51.27 52.03
C ASN A 280 56.86 50.43 50.81
N GLN A 281 58.07 50.68 50.32
CA GLN A 281 58.68 50.03 49.17
C GLN A 281 59.92 49.24 49.60
N ILE A 282 59.96 47.95 49.26
CA ILE A 282 61.08 47.04 49.56
C ILE A 282 61.85 46.76 48.27
N TYR A 283 63.17 46.62 48.36
CA TYR A 283 64.03 46.30 47.22
C TYR A 283 64.58 44.87 47.35
N ILE A 284 64.46 44.08 46.28
CA ILE A 284 65.12 42.77 46.18
C ILE A 284 66.47 42.96 45.47
N PRO A 285 67.60 42.67 46.13
CA PRO A 285 68.92 42.74 45.50
C PRO A 285 69.23 41.48 44.66
N ILE A 286 69.84 41.69 43.49
CA ILE A 286 70.30 40.63 42.59
C ILE A 286 71.76 40.90 42.20
N ASP A 287 72.60 39.87 42.28
CA ASP A 287 74.03 39.86 41.89
C ASP A 287 74.21 38.94 40.67
N SER A 288 74.83 39.43 39.60
CA SER A 288 74.83 38.78 38.28
C SER A 288 76.00 37.81 38.04
N LYS A 289 76.55 37.23 39.12
CA LYS A 289 77.83 36.51 39.05
C LYS A 289 77.81 35.31 38.09
N PHE A 290 78.55 35.44 37.00
CA PHE A 290 78.68 34.42 35.94
C PHE A 290 79.60 33.26 36.36
N ASN A 291 79.12 32.00 36.25
CA ASN A 291 79.90 30.80 36.54
C ASN A 291 80.81 30.41 35.35
N LEU A 292 82.13 30.53 35.53
CA LEU A 292 83.13 30.24 34.49
C LEU A 292 83.30 28.75 34.18
N GLU A 293 83.05 27.86 35.14
CA GLU A 293 83.33 26.43 35.00
C GLU A 293 82.37 25.76 34.02
N SER A 294 81.10 26.17 34.06
CA SER A 294 80.07 25.76 33.10
C SER A 294 80.36 26.25 31.69
N TYR A 295 80.82 27.49 31.54
CA TYR A 295 81.14 28.06 30.22
C TYR A 295 82.38 27.42 29.59
N ARG A 296 83.43 27.17 30.38
CA ARG A 296 84.63 26.47 29.92
C ARG A 296 84.31 25.03 29.49
N SER A 297 83.50 24.32 30.28
CA SER A 297 83.06 22.97 29.92
C SER A 297 82.29 22.94 28.60
N LEU A 298 81.44 23.94 28.35
CA LEU A 298 80.73 24.06 27.08
C LEU A 298 81.69 24.33 25.90
N LEU A 299 82.66 25.24 26.08
CA LEU A 299 83.65 25.55 25.03
C LEU A 299 84.54 24.35 24.72
N ASP A 300 85.05 23.66 25.74
CA ASP A 300 85.90 22.48 25.56
C ASP A 300 85.11 21.35 24.87
N TYR A 301 83.83 21.20 25.20
CA TYR A 301 82.94 20.25 24.53
C TYR A 301 82.68 20.62 23.07
N ILE A 302 82.46 21.90 22.76
CA ILE A 302 82.28 22.38 21.38
C ILE A 302 83.57 22.16 20.57
N ASP A 303 84.74 22.44 21.16
CA ASP A 303 86.03 22.25 20.50
C ASP A 303 86.34 20.77 20.25
N ALA A 304 85.96 19.87 21.16
CA ALA A 304 86.16 18.43 21.03
C ALA A 304 85.25 17.76 20.00
N ASN A 305 84.05 18.29 19.75
CA ASN A 305 83.02 17.66 18.90
C ASN A 305 82.82 18.36 17.53
N LYS A 306 83.87 19.02 17.02
CA LYS A 306 83.85 19.83 15.78
C LYS A 306 83.46 19.12 14.48
N ASN A 307 83.39 17.78 14.44
CA ASN A 307 83.06 17.00 13.24
C ASN A 307 81.75 16.19 13.31
N GLU A 308 80.97 16.31 14.39
CA GLU A 308 79.64 15.69 14.51
C GLU A 308 78.62 16.73 15.00
N LEU A 309 78.03 17.47 14.08
CA LEU A 309 76.85 18.31 14.38
C LEU A 309 75.58 17.45 14.38
N ASP A 310 75.42 16.62 15.41
CA ASP A 310 74.15 15.93 15.69
C ASP A 310 73.36 16.73 16.74
N PHE A 311 72.54 17.67 16.25
CA PHE A 311 71.72 18.61 17.04
C PHE A 311 70.77 17.98 18.10
N PRO A 312 70.25 16.74 17.99
CA PRO A 312 69.30 16.21 18.99
C PRO A 312 69.91 15.87 20.36
N LYS A 313 71.21 15.56 20.43
CA LYS A 313 71.88 15.28 21.73
C LYS A 313 72.25 16.56 22.49
N GLN A 314 72.38 17.68 21.78
CA GLN A 314 72.87 18.96 22.30
C GLN A 314 71.84 19.67 23.20
N GLN A 315 70.54 19.42 23.00
CA GLN A 315 69.48 19.96 23.86
C GLN A 315 69.49 19.38 25.28
N LYS A 316 70.04 18.17 25.46
CA LYS A 316 70.07 17.47 26.75
C LYS A 316 71.23 17.93 27.64
N ALA A 317 72.35 18.34 27.05
CA ALA A 317 73.52 18.84 27.78
C ALA A 317 73.33 20.29 28.28
N ILE A 318 72.65 21.14 27.50
CA ILE A 318 72.34 22.52 27.88
C ILE A 318 71.31 22.57 29.01
N ASN A 319 70.33 21.68 29.02
CA ASN A 319 69.31 21.60 30.08
C ASN A 319 69.84 21.10 31.43
N ASN A 320 71.07 20.58 31.50
CA ASN A 320 71.70 20.13 32.75
C ASN A 320 72.71 21.14 33.32
N LEU A 321 72.85 22.32 32.72
CA LEU A 321 73.81 23.36 33.12
C LEU A 321 73.16 24.62 33.71
N TRP A 322 71.86 24.57 34.02
CA TRP A 322 71.11 25.61 34.73
C TRP A 322 70.50 25.08 36.01
#